data_AF-A0A371I4K7-F1
#
_entry.id   AF-A0A371I4K7-F1
#
_cell.length_a   1.000
_cell.length_b   1.000
_cell.length_c   1.000
_cell.angle_alpha   90.00
_cell.angle_beta   90.00
_cell.angle_gamma   90.00
#
_symmetry.space_group_name_H-M   'P 1'
#
loop_
_entity.id
_entity.type
_entity.pdbx_description
1 polymer ?
#
loop_
_entity_poly.entity_id
_entity_poly.type
_entity_poly.pdbx_seq_one_letter_code
_entity_poly.pdbx_strand_id
1 'polypeptide(L)'
;MTMEPLDLLSSNLSRVRIPKPTNCIYKHKCCVSFDSPRSEGGLFVDMCTFLAFGKDFVGWNYEKTGNPGYLHIKQTKKLVPEDRPSKKPTLLAIGVDGEFDNNEHDHEETYSVVILLEYVSLPFPSIELPEKVRLAVDAILLAEGAERKEQLAAWTADKKKVSSYAMNLQQIGNLQLVPMLPYSLYHSYTKIPAHFLKINLV
;
A
#
# COMPACT_ATOMS: atom_id res chain seq x y z
N MET A 1 -40.88 3.35 -1.53
CA MET A 1 -40.47 2.16 -2.30
C MET A 1 -39.00 1.97 -1.98
N THR A 2 -38.66 1.05 -1.09
CA THR A 2 -37.27 0.68 -0.83
C THR A 2 -36.80 -0.14 -2.03
N MET A 3 -35.87 0.39 -2.82
CA MET A 3 -35.25 -0.41 -3.88
C MET A 3 -34.33 -1.42 -3.21
N GLU A 4 -34.34 -2.65 -3.69
CA GLU A 4 -33.43 -3.67 -3.18
C GLU A 4 -31.98 -3.30 -3.54
N PRO A 5 -31.00 -3.57 -2.65
CA PRO A 5 -29.57 -3.32 -2.87
C PRO A 5 -29.05 -3.76 -4.24
N LEU A 6 -29.53 -4.93 -4.69
CA LEU A 6 -29.10 -5.55 -5.93
C LEU A 6 -29.67 -4.84 -7.16
N ASP A 7 -30.88 -4.28 -7.05
CA ASP A 7 -31.50 -3.48 -8.11
C ASP A 7 -30.77 -2.14 -8.27
N LEU A 8 -30.35 -1.53 -7.15
CA LEU A 8 -29.54 -0.32 -7.15
C LEU A 8 -28.17 -0.57 -7.82
N LEU A 9 -27.53 -1.71 -7.52
CA LEU A 9 -26.29 -2.11 -8.20
C LEU A 9 -26.52 -2.33 -9.69
N SER A 10 -27.60 -3.04 -10.03
CA SER A 10 -27.96 -3.41 -11.40
C SER A 10 -28.20 -2.19 -12.28
N SER A 11 -28.88 -1.16 -11.75
CA SER A 11 -29.11 0.11 -12.46
C SER A 11 -27.82 0.90 -12.74
N ASN A 12 -26.77 0.67 -11.96
CA ASN A 12 -25.50 1.39 -12.07
C ASN A 12 -24.37 0.57 -12.72
N LEU A 13 -24.67 -0.61 -13.27
CA LEU A 13 -23.69 -1.49 -13.92
C LEU A 13 -22.96 -0.85 -15.10
N SER A 14 -23.55 0.14 -15.76
CA SER A 14 -22.93 0.88 -16.85
C SER A 14 -21.66 1.62 -16.40
N ARG A 15 -21.62 2.08 -15.14
CA ARG A 15 -20.49 2.83 -14.57
C ARG A 15 -19.35 1.93 -14.08
N VAL A 16 -19.65 0.68 -13.74
CA VAL A 16 -18.63 -0.30 -13.33
C VAL A 16 -17.75 -0.64 -14.54
N ARG A 17 -16.43 -0.56 -14.36
CA ARG A 17 -15.44 -0.88 -15.39
C ARG A 17 -14.62 -2.08 -14.94
N ILE A 18 -14.36 -3.00 -15.87
CA ILE A 18 -13.42 -4.09 -15.65
C ILE A 18 -12.02 -3.51 -15.94
N PRO A 19 -11.09 -3.55 -14.98
CA PRO A 19 -9.72 -3.07 -15.20
C PRO A 19 -9.04 -3.83 -16.34
N LYS A 20 -8.33 -3.08 -17.19
CA LYS A 20 -7.43 -3.63 -18.20
C LYS A 20 -6.00 -3.65 -17.66
N PRO A 21 -5.08 -4.47 -18.23
CA PRO A 21 -3.69 -4.53 -17.79
C PRO A 21 -2.93 -3.18 -17.82
N THR A 22 -3.37 -2.25 -18.66
CA THR A 22 -2.79 -0.89 -18.77
C THR A 22 -3.31 0.08 -17.71
N ASN A 23 -4.31 -0.29 -16.91
CA ASN A 23 -4.86 0.60 -15.89
C ASN A 23 -4.03 0.55 -14.61
N CYS A 24 -3.80 1.73 -14.03
CA CYS A 24 -3.22 1.87 -12.71
C CYS A 24 -4.31 1.66 -11.65
N ILE A 25 -4.14 0.66 -10.79
CA ILE A 25 -5.09 0.33 -9.72
C ILE A 25 -4.46 0.69 -8.38
N TYR A 26 -5.12 1.58 -7.63
CA TYR A 26 -4.73 1.96 -6.28
C TYR A 26 -5.57 1.17 -5.29
N LYS A 27 -4.93 0.33 -4.46
CA LYS A 27 -5.62 -0.55 -3.49
C LYS A 27 -4.89 -0.75 -2.17
N HIS A 28 -3.78 -0.04 -1.95
CA HIS A 28 -2.95 -0.19 -0.75
C HIS A 28 -3.07 1.00 0.20
N LYS A 29 -3.32 2.21 -0.32
CA LYS A 29 -3.48 3.44 0.43
C LYS A 29 -4.51 4.36 -0.21
N CYS A 30 -5.08 5.25 0.59
CA CYS A 30 -5.92 6.35 0.15
C CYS A 30 -5.12 7.34 -0.69
N CYS A 31 -5.74 7.90 -1.74
CA CYS A 31 -5.13 8.91 -2.60
C CYS A 31 -5.06 10.31 -1.95
N VAL A 32 -5.74 10.52 -0.81
CA VAL A 32 -5.86 11.81 -0.12
C VAL A 32 -5.31 11.76 1.31
N SER A 33 -5.49 10.64 2.00
CA SER A 33 -5.02 10.40 3.38
C SER A 33 -4.02 9.25 3.44
N PHE A 34 -3.53 8.93 4.63
CA PHE A 34 -2.68 7.76 4.87
C PHE A 34 -3.48 6.50 5.22
N ASP A 35 -4.79 6.51 5.01
CA ASP A 35 -5.62 5.35 5.29
C ASP A 35 -5.24 4.17 4.41
N SER A 36 -5.35 2.97 5.00
CA SER A 36 -5.04 1.70 4.36
C SER A 36 -6.16 0.70 4.64
N PRO A 37 -6.17 -0.49 4.04
CA PRO A 37 -7.11 -1.54 4.41
C PRO A 37 -7.11 -1.88 5.90
N ARG A 38 -6.01 -1.58 6.63
CA ARG A 38 -5.86 -1.81 8.07
C ARG A 38 -6.46 -0.71 8.94
N SER A 39 -6.82 0.43 8.36
CA SER A 39 -7.49 1.52 9.08
C SER A 39 -8.88 1.07 9.53
N GLU A 40 -9.41 1.68 10.59
CA GLU A 40 -10.72 1.32 11.19
C GLU A 40 -11.86 1.28 10.14
N GLY A 41 -11.86 2.26 9.24
CA GLY A 41 -12.83 2.42 8.16
C GLY A 41 -12.53 1.63 6.88
N GLY A 42 -11.42 0.90 6.81
CA GLY A 42 -10.97 0.22 5.59
C GLY A 42 -10.64 1.18 4.45
N LEU A 43 -10.57 0.62 3.24
CA LEU A 43 -10.24 1.34 2.02
C LEU A 43 -11.27 1.08 0.93
N PHE A 44 -11.75 2.13 0.26
CA PHE A 44 -12.77 2.07 -0.78
C PHE A 44 -12.15 2.35 -2.15
N VAL A 45 -12.15 1.35 -3.03
CA VAL A 45 -11.66 1.46 -4.41
C VAL A 45 -12.84 1.75 -5.34
N ASP A 46 -12.81 2.87 -6.05
CA ASP A 46 -13.82 3.22 -7.05
C ASP A 46 -13.74 2.24 -8.24
N MET A 47 -14.83 1.52 -8.53
CA MET A 47 -14.87 0.51 -9.60
C MET A 47 -14.94 1.10 -11.02
N CYS A 48 -14.96 2.43 -11.16
CA CYS A 48 -14.90 3.15 -12.42
C CYS A 48 -13.51 3.75 -12.68
N THR A 49 -12.91 4.36 -11.66
CA THR A 49 -11.62 5.08 -11.77
C THR A 49 -10.42 4.30 -11.23
N PHE A 50 -10.65 3.28 -10.40
CA PHE A 50 -9.63 2.47 -9.72
C PHE A 50 -8.74 3.26 -8.74
N LEU A 51 -9.23 4.41 -8.28
CA LEU A 51 -8.64 5.19 -7.19
C LEU A 51 -9.17 4.70 -5.84
N ALA A 52 -8.34 4.79 -4.81
CA ALA A 52 -8.69 4.37 -3.47
C ALA A 52 -8.89 5.55 -2.52
N PHE A 53 -9.92 5.49 -1.69
CA PHE A 53 -10.28 6.52 -0.73
C PHE A 53 -10.56 5.91 0.64
N GLY A 54 -10.14 6.58 1.70
CA GLY A 54 -10.53 6.25 3.07
C GLY A 54 -12.01 6.56 3.31
N LYS A 55 -12.55 6.08 4.42
CA LYS A 55 -13.97 6.26 4.82
C LYS A 55 -14.41 7.73 4.79
N ASP A 56 -13.55 8.65 5.19
CA ASP A 56 -13.88 10.09 5.26
C ASP A 56 -13.85 10.78 3.89
N PHE A 57 -13.18 10.18 2.89
CA PHE A 57 -12.97 10.78 1.56
C PHE A 57 -13.76 10.10 0.45
N VAL A 58 -14.35 8.92 0.69
CA VAL A 58 -15.18 8.23 -0.31
C VAL A 58 -16.41 9.04 -0.70
N GLY A 59 -17.06 9.71 0.26
CA GLY A 59 -18.19 10.60 0.01
C GLY A 59 -17.81 11.78 -0.87
N TRP A 60 -16.65 12.38 -0.62
CA TRP A 60 -16.10 13.45 -1.46
C TRP A 60 -15.86 12.98 -2.91
N ASN A 61 -15.33 11.78 -3.12
CA ASN A 61 -15.17 11.24 -4.48
C ASN A 61 -16.53 11.02 -5.17
N TYR A 62 -17.53 10.52 -4.43
CA TYR A 62 -18.88 10.35 -4.95
C TYR A 62 -19.49 11.68 -5.38
N GLU A 63 -19.38 12.73 -4.56
CA GLU A 63 -19.87 14.07 -4.91
C GLU A 63 -19.23 14.64 -6.18
N LYS A 64 -17.95 14.32 -6.42
CA LYS A 64 -17.22 14.81 -7.60
C LYS A 64 -17.48 14.01 -8.87
N THR A 65 -17.63 12.69 -8.76
CA THR A 65 -17.69 11.79 -9.93
C THR A 65 -19.11 11.28 -10.23
N GLY A 66 -19.97 11.23 -9.22
CA GLY A 66 -21.26 10.55 -9.27
C GLY A 66 -21.14 9.04 -9.49
N ASN A 67 -19.99 8.43 -9.16
CA ASN A 67 -19.77 6.99 -9.26
C ASN A 67 -20.31 6.30 -8.00
N PRO A 68 -21.33 5.44 -8.09
CA PRO A 68 -21.97 4.89 -6.89
C PRO A 68 -21.29 3.63 -6.35
N GLY A 69 -20.56 2.88 -7.18
CA GLY A 69 -20.04 1.56 -6.83
C GLY A 69 -18.58 1.56 -6.42
N TYR A 70 -18.30 1.04 -5.22
CA TYR A 70 -16.96 0.92 -4.65
C TYR A 70 -16.68 -0.50 -4.15
N LEU A 71 -15.44 -0.96 -4.27
CA LEU A 71 -14.94 -2.14 -3.58
C LEU A 71 -14.34 -1.71 -2.24
N HIS A 72 -14.93 -2.13 -1.15
CA HIS A 72 -14.42 -1.92 0.20
C HIS A 72 -13.54 -3.09 0.62
N ILE A 73 -12.30 -2.78 1.00
CA ILE A 73 -11.26 -3.70 1.42
C ILE A 73 -10.92 -3.41 2.89
N LYS A 74 -11.08 -4.39 3.76
CA LYS A 74 -10.75 -4.26 5.19
C LYS A 74 -9.86 -5.41 5.64
N GLN A 75 -8.75 -5.08 6.30
CA GLN A 75 -7.81 -6.03 6.90
C GLN A 75 -7.98 -6.03 8.42
N THR A 76 -8.29 -7.18 8.98
CA THR A 76 -8.41 -7.37 10.43
C THR A 76 -7.31 -8.31 10.92
N LYS A 77 -6.71 -8.02 12.08
CA LYS A 77 -5.75 -8.95 12.72
C LYS A 77 -6.52 -10.18 13.20
N LYS A 78 -6.15 -11.39 12.78
CA LYS A 78 -6.67 -12.61 13.43
C LYS A 78 -6.15 -12.64 14.87
N LEU A 79 -7.08 -12.78 15.80
CA LEU A 79 -6.74 -13.12 17.18
C LEU A 79 -6.35 -14.59 17.19
N VAL A 80 -5.05 -14.87 17.15
CA VAL A 80 -4.57 -16.23 17.41
C VAL A 80 -4.89 -16.54 18.88
N PRO A 81 -5.67 -17.60 19.20
CA PRO A 81 -5.82 -18.02 20.58
C PRO A 81 -4.44 -18.35 21.16
N GLU A 82 -4.09 -17.73 22.28
CA GLU A 82 -2.84 -17.94 23.02
C GLU A 82 -2.76 -19.38 23.55
N ASP A 83 -2.39 -20.34 22.70
CA ASP A 83 -1.99 -21.68 23.14
C ASP A 83 -0.83 -22.22 22.30
N ARG A 84 0.13 -21.35 21.99
CA ARG A 84 1.45 -21.75 21.51
C ARG A 84 2.51 -21.21 22.47
N PRO A 85 3.35 -22.07 23.07
CA PRO A 85 4.38 -21.62 23.98
C PRO A 85 5.33 -20.68 23.24
N SER A 86 5.40 -19.44 23.74
CA SER A 86 6.24 -18.36 23.21
C SER A 86 7.68 -18.86 23.07
N LYS A 87 8.11 -19.13 21.82
CA LYS A 87 9.51 -19.40 21.53
C LYS A 87 10.27 -18.10 21.77
N LYS A 88 11.11 -18.11 22.80
CA LYS A 88 12.09 -17.05 23.08
C LYS A 88 12.87 -16.76 21.78
N PRO A 89 13.02 -15.49 21.37
CA PRO A 89 13.75 -15.17 20.16
C PRO A 89 15.21 -15.57 20.33
N THR A 90 15.66 -16.58 19.58
CA THR A 90 17.05 -17.01 19.55
C THR A 90 17.84 -16.03 18.68
N LEU A 91 18.76 -15.32 19.35
CA LEU A 91 19.97 -14.65 18.85
C LEU A 91 20.03 -14.28 17.35
N LEU A 92 20.13 -12.97 17.14
CA LEU A 92 20.50 -12.29 15.89
C LEU A 92 21.69 -12.96 15.19
N ALA A 93 21.42 -13.80 14.19
CA ALA A 93 22.41 -14.33 13.28
C ALA A 93 22.33 -13.57 11.95
N ILE A 94 23.11 -12.49 11.83
CA ILE A 94 23.35 -11.83 10.54
C ILE A 94 24.22 -12.78 9.71
N GLY A 95 23.66 -13.39 8.67
CA GLY A 95 24.43 -14.17 7.68
C GLY A 95 24.07 -15.65 7.54
N VAL A 96 22.87 -16.08 7.93
CA VAL A 96 22.34 -17.41 7.54
C VAL A 96 21.31 -17.18 6.44
N ASP A 97 21.31 -18.01 5.38
CA ASP A 97 20.20 -18.17 4.40
C ASP A 97 18.95 -18.72 5.12
N GLY A 98 18.51 -18.02 6.15
CA GLY A 98 17.27 -18.21 6.86
C GLY A 98 16.30 -17.20 6.31
N GLU A 99 15.37 -17.70 5.50
CA GLU A 99 14.13 -17.05 5.13
C GLU A 99 13.61 -16.28 6.35
N PHE A 100 13.62 -14.95 6.25
CA PHE A 100 13.01 -14.11 7.27
C PHE A 100 11.56 -14.61 7.37
N ASP A 101 11.23 -15.26 8.49
CA ASP A 101 9.84 -15.46 8.88
C ASP A 101 9.26 -14.05 8.98
N ASN A 102 8.74 -13.57 7.85
CA ASN A 102 7.72 -12.56 7.81
C ASN A 102 6.59 -13.21 8.58
N ASN A 103 6.58 -13.02 9.90
CA ASN A 103 5.38 -13.05 10.69
C ASN A 103 4.50 -11.91 10.16
N GLU A 104 4.03 -12.04 8.92
CA GLU A 104 2.74 -11.55 8.47
C GLU A 104 1.79 -12.15 9.49
N HIS A 105 1.52 -11.35 10.53
CA HIS A 105 0.50 -11.65 11.49
C HIS A 105 -0.73 -11.98 10.67
N ASP A 106 -1.29 -13.18 10.82
CA ASP A 106 -2.44 -13.69 10.10
C ASP A 106 -3.50 -12.57 9.94
N HIS A 107 -3.47 -11.85 8.82
CA HIS A 107 -4.37 -10.76 8.54
C HIS A 107 -5.49 -11.33 7.66
N GLU A 108 -6.71 -11.23 8.14
CA GLU A 108 -7.87 -11.64 7.36
C GLU A 108 -8.36 -10.43 6.56
N GLU A 109 -8.38 -10.57 5.24
CA GLU A 109 -8.97 -9.58 4.35
C GLU A 109 -10.44 -9.89 4.12
N THR A 110 -11.29 -8.91 4.35
CA THR A 110 -12.72 -8.97 4.03
C THR A 110 -13.01 -8.00 2.90
N TYR A 111 -13.74 -8.48 1.90
CA TYR A 111 -14.14 -7.71 0.72
C TYR A 111 -15.65 -7.53 0.68
N SER A 112 -16.09 -6.34 0.33
CA SER A 112 -17.51 -6.04 0.13
C SER A 112 -17.68 -5.00 -0.97
N VAL A 113 -18.74 -5.12 -1.75
CA VAL A 113 -19.13 -4.10 -2.72
C VAL A 113 -20.06 -3.12 -2.01
N VAL A 114 -19.68 -1.85 -1.96
CA VAL A 114 -20.45 -0.80 -1.29
C VAL A 114 -21.03 0.16 -2.31
N ILE A 115 -22.31 0.51 -2.13
CA ILE A 115 -23.03 1.43 -3.00
C ILE A 115 -23.35 2.72 -2.24
N LEU A 116 -22.83 3.85 -2.71
CA LEU A 116 -23.14 5.19 -2.20
C LEU A 116 -24.37 5.78 -2.93
N LEU A 117 -25.22 6.59 -2.28
CA LEU A 117 -25.07 7.25 -0.97
C LEU A 117 -25.55 6.44 0.25
N GLU A 118 -26.28 5.35 0.06
CA GLU A 118 -26.92 4.61 1.16
C GLU A 118 -25.94 3.70 1.93
N TYR A 119 -24.66 3.64 1.52
CA TYR A 119 -23.61 2.77 2.08
C TYR A 119 -24.03 1.30 2.18
N VAL A 120 -24.80 0.85 1.19
CA VAL A 120 -25.29 -0.53 1.16
C VAL A 120 -24.12 -1.46 0.83
N SER A 121 -23.78 -2.35 1.76
CA SER A 121 -22.67 -3.29 1.63
C SER A 121 -23.15 -4.68 1.23
N LEU A 122 -22.62 -5.19 0.12
CA LEU A 122 -22.85 -6.54 -0.36
C LEU A 122 -21.56 -7.36 -0.16
N PRO A 123 -21.58 -8.49 0.56
CA PRO A 123 -20.38 -9.27 0.81
C PRO A 123 -19.82 -9.87 -0.49
N PHE A 124 -18.49 -9.97 -0.58
CA PHE A 124 -17.80 -10.64 -1.68
C PHE A 124 -16.85 -11.70 -1.12
N PRO A 125 -16.80 -12.92 -1.70
CA PRO A 125 -17.50 -13.39 -2.90
C PRO A 125 -18.99 -13.71 -2.66
N SER A 126 -19.85 -13.38 -3.64
CA SER A 126 -21.28 -13.74 -3.64
C SER A 126 -21.76 -14.04 -5.07
N ILE A 127 -22.63 -15.04 -5.23
CA ILE A 127 -23.23 -15.43 -6.51
C ILE A 127 -24.34 -14.47 -6.97
N GLU A 128 -24.94 -13.75 -6.02
CA GLU A 128 -26.02 -12.80 -6.28
C GLU A 128 -25.53 -11.55 -7.00
N LEU A 129 -24.23 -11.25 -6.91
CA LEU A 129 -23.62 -10.12 -7.58
C LEU A 129 -23.59 -10.32 -9.10
N PRO A 130 -23.93 -9.28 -9.90
CA PRO A 130 -23.86 -9.37 -11.35
C PRO A 130 -22.46 -9.78 -11.83
N GLU A 131 -22.40 -10.60 -12.88
CA GLU A 131 -21.14 -11.16 -13.41
C GLU A 131 -20.10 -10.07 -13.69
N LYS A 132 -20.53 -8.95 -14.27
CA LYS A 132 -19.64 -7.81 -14.56
C LYS A 132 -18.95 -7.25 -13.31
N VAL A 133 -19.65 -7.20 -12.17
CA VAL A 133 -19.10 -6.71 -10.89
C VAL A 133 -18.11 -7.71 -10.34
N ARG A 134 -18.45 -9.00 -10.37
CA ARG A 134 -17.53 -10.06 -9.93
C ARG A 134 -16.21 -10.04 -10.70
N LEU A 135 -16.29 -9.98 -12.03
CA LEU A 135 -15.10 -9.88 -12.89
C LEU A 135 -14.28 -8.62 -12.63
N ALA A 136 -14.94 -7.48 -12.37
CA ALA A 136 -14.23 -6.24 -12.02
C ALA A 136 -13.50 -6.36 -10.67
N VAL A 137 -14.16 -6.92 -9.64
CA VAL A 137 -13.56 -7.14 -8.32
C VAL A 137 -12.39 -8.11 -8.40
N ASP A 138 -12.55 -9.27 -9.06
CA ASP A 138 -11.48 -10.24 -9.25
C ASP A 138 -10.26 -9.60 -9.96
N ALA A 139 -10.50 -8.82 -11.01
CA ALA A 139 -9.43 -8.11 -11.71
C ALA A 139 -8.74 -7.06 -10.83
N ILE A 140 -9.46 -6.33 -9.96
CA ILE A 140 -8.87 -5.38 -9.00
C ILE A 140 -8.01 -6.12 -7.98
N LEU A 141 -8.50 -7.25 -7.44
CA LEU A 141 -7.79 -8.05 -6.45
C LEU A 141 -6.54 -8.73 -7.03
N LEU A 142 -6.59 -9.19 -8.28
CA LEU A 142 -5.45 -9.81 -8.97
C LEU A 142 -4.41 -8.80 -9.48
N ALA A 143 -4.84 -7.58 -9.83
CA ALA A 143 -3.92 -6.59 -10.39
C ALA A 143 -2.82 -6.19 -9.40
N GLU A 144 -1.59 -6.10 -9.87
CA GLU A 144 -0.50 -5.52 -9.10
C GLU A 144 -0.72 -4.01 -8.93
N GLY A 145 -0.78 -3.56 -7.67
CA GLY A 145 -1.11 -2.18 -7.33
C GLY A 145 -0.11 -1.18 -7.93
N ALA A 146 -0.62 -0.03 -8.36
CA ALA A 146 0.17 1.03 -9.00
C ALA A 146 1.36 1.48 -8.12
N GLU A 147 1.15 1.61 -6.81
CA GLU A 147 2.18 1.99 -5.83
C GLU A 147 3.35 0.98 -5.81
N ARG A 148 3.06 -0.32 -5.90
CA ARG A 148 4.10 -1.37 -5.91
C ARG A 148 4.89 -1.34 -7.22
N LYS A 149 4.21 -1.15 -8.36
CA LYS A 149 4.86 -1.01 -9.66
C LYS A 149 5.81 0.20 -9.69
N GLU A 150 5.39 1.32 -9.12
CA GLU A 150 6.21 2.53 -9.03
C GLU A 150 7.41 2.34 -8.08
N GLN A 151 7.23 1.70 -6.93
CA GLN A 151 8.33 1.36 -6.02
C GLN A 151 9.36 0.45 -6.69
N LEU A 152 8.91 -0.60 -7.37
CA LEU A 152 9.79 -1.49 -8.13
C LEU A 152 10.50 -0.74 -9.25
N ALA A 153 9.79 0.14 -9.98
CA ALA A 153 10.39 0.98 -11.00
C ALA A 153 11.46 1.90 -10.42
N ALA A 154 11.22 2.57 -9.28
CA ALA A 154 12.19 3.43 -8.62
C ALA A 154 13.45 2.66 -8.18
N TRP A 155 13.30 1.40 -7.75
CA TRP A 155 14.43 0.53 -7.40
C TRP A 155 15.20 0.02 -8.62
N THR A 156 14.52 -0.17 -9.76
CA THR A 156 15.11 -0.76 -10.98
C THR A 156 15.52 0.29 -12.02
N ALA A 157 15.13 1.55 -11.83
CA ALA A 157 15.32 2.65 -12.79
C ALA A 157 16.79 2.90 -13.10
N ASP A 158 17.68 2.67 -12.14
CA ASP A 158 19.11 2.73 -12.37
C ASP A 158 19.70 1.32 -12.42
N LYS A 159 19.95 0.84 -13.64
CA LYS A 159 21.10 -0.07 -13.84
C LYS A 159 22.31 0.71 -13.36
N LYS A 160 22.69 0.51 -12.10
CA LYS A 160 23.80 1.20 -11.44
C LYS A 160 25.01 1.13 -12.37
N LYS A 161 25.32 2.25 -13.01
CA LYS A 161 26.55 2.35 -13.81
C LYS A 161 27.68 2.46 -12.83
N VAL A 162 28.67 1.59 -12.96
CA VAL A 162 29.91 1.71 -12.20
C VAL A 162 30.52 3.05 -12.59
N SER A 163 30.81 3.89 -11.59
CA SER A 163 31.48 5.16 -11.80
C SER A 163 32.81 4.93 -12.53
N SER A 164 33.15 5.79 -13.49
CA SER A 164 34.48 5.78 -14.15
C SER A 164 35.64 5.93 -13.17
N TYR A 165 35.36 6.45 -11.97
CA TYR A 165 36.32 6.64 -10.90
C TYR A 165 36.24 5.56 -9.82
N ALA A 166 35.39 4.53 -9.96
CA ALA A 166 35.21 3.50 -8.93
C ALA A 166 36.53 2.85 -8.49
N MET A 167 37.51 2.75 -9.39
CA MET A 167 38.82 2.17 -9.11
C MET A 167 39.91 3.22 -8.79
N ASN A 168 39.72 4.48 -9.19
CA ASN A 168 40.79 5.50 -9.23
C ASN A 168 40.43 6.79 -8.47
N LEU A 169 39.34 6.81 -7.70
CA LEU A 169 38.94 7.98 -6.94
C LEU A 169 39.95 8.24 -5.82
N GLN A 170 40.77 9.28 -6.00
CA GLN A 170 41.76 9.69 -5.01
C GLN A 170 41.05 10.25 -3.76
N GLN A 171 41.20 9.57 -2.63
CA GLN A 171 40.75 10.06 -1.33
C GLN A 171 41.81 11.01 -0.76
N ILE A 172 41.42 12.24 -0.43
CA ILE A 172 42.33 13.26 0.12
C ILE A 172 42.16 13.31 1.64
N GLY A 173 43.27 13.35 2.37
CA GLY A 173 43.31 13.46 3.83
C GLY A 173 43.50 12.12 4.55
N ASN A 174 43.65 12.17 5.87
CA ASN A 174 43.72 10.97 6.70
C ASN A 174 42.31 10.38 6.84
N LEU A 175 42.16 9.08 6.58
CA LEU A 175 40.91 8.34 6.81
C LEU A 175 40.49 8.49 8.27
N GLN A 176 39.56 9.39 8.55
CA GLN A 176 38.88 9.43 9.84
C GLN A 176 37.92 8.24 9.87
N LEU A 177 38.06 7.40 10.90
CA LEU A 177 37.04 6.40 11.23
C LEU A 177 35.73 7.14 11.47
N VAL A 178 34.77 6.98 10.56
CA VAL A 178 33.40 7.50 10.77
C VAL A 178 32.82 6.69 11.94
N PRO A 179 32.59 7.30 13.12
CA PRO A 179 32.10 6.56 14.25
C PRO A 179 30.67 6.08 13.96
N MET A 180 30.43 4.77 14.07
CA MET A 180 29.07 4.24 14.17
C MET A 180 28.52 4.65 15.54
N LEU A 181 27.87 5.81 15.60
CA LEU A 181 27.27 6.27 16.84
C LEU A 181 26.07 5.37 17.18
N PRO A 182 26.02 4.75 18.38
CA PRO A 182 24.79 4.12 18.85
C PRO A 182 23.70 5.20 19.00
N TYR A 183 22.46 4.84 18.65
CA TYR A 183 21.29 5.73 18.65
C TYR A 183 21.07 6.52 19.96
N SER A 184 21.63 6.06 21.08
CA SER A 184 21.52 6.69 22.40
C SER A 184 22.25 8.04 22.56
N LEU A 185 23.10 8.46 21.61
CA LEU A 185 23.88 9.71 21.72
C LEU A 185 23.38 10.87 20.83
N TYR A 186 22.35 10.66 20.00
CA TYR A 186 21.85 11.67 19.05
C TYR A 186 21.27 12.94 19.72
N HIS A 187 20.88 12.89 20.98
CA HIS A 187 20.36 14.07 21.70
C HIS A 187 21.41 15.13 22.04
N SER A 188 22.70 14.87 21.79
CA SER A 188 23.80 15.79 22.15
C SER A 188 24.48 16.49 20.96
N TYR A 189 24.16 16.14 19.71
CA TYR A 189 24.82 16.70 18.52
C TYR A 189 23.85 17.49 17.63
N THR A 190 23.26 18.57 18.16
CA THR A 190 22.56 19.60 17.36
C THR A 190 23.46 20.79 16.97
N LYS A 191 24.80 20.63 17.03
CA LYS A 191 25.74 21.64 16.52
C LYS A 191 26.88 20.98 15.75
N ILE A 192 26.62 20.64 14.48
CA ILE A 192 27.68 20.51 13.48
C ILE A 192 27.78 21.88 12.79
N PRO A 193 28.91 22.61 12.89
CA PRO A 193 29.08 23.87 12.17
C PRO A 193 29.15 23.62 10.65
N ALA A 194 28.39 24.40 9.90
CA ALA A 194 28.19 24.31 8.45
C ALA A 194 29.43 24.71 7.62
N HIS A 195 30.60 24.17 7.92
CA HIS A 195 31.85 24.50 7.23
C HIS A 195 32.40 23.38 6.32
N PHE A 196 31.73 22.23 6.26
CA PHE A 196 32.11 21.12 5.39
C PHE A 196 31.06 20.89 4.31
N LEU A 197 30.97 21.80 3.33
CA LEU A 197 30.62 21.46 1.95
C LEU A 197 30.88 22.70 1.06
N LYS A 198 32.11 22.82 0.56
CA LYS A 198 32.37 23.56 -0.69
C LYS A 198 32.86 22.54 -1.70
N ILE A 199 31.91 22.00 -2.46
CA ILE A 199 32.20 21.28 -3.69
C ILE A 199 32.40 22.38 -4.75
N ASN A 200 33.65 22.70 -5.05
CA ASN A 200 33.96 23.50 -6.24
C ASN A 200 33.83 22.56 -7.45
N LEU A 201 32.73 22.70 -8.18
CA LEU A 201 32.63 22.22 -9.55
C LEU A 201 33.49 23.15 -10.42
N VAL A 202 34.55 22.59 -11.00
CA VAL A 202 35.24 23.15 -12.19
C VAL A 202 34.79 22.33 -13.38
#